data_AF-A0A1I4FED6-F1
#
_entry.id   AF-A0A1I4FED6-F1
#
_cell.length_a   1.000
_cell.length_b   1.000
_cell.length_c   1.000
_cell.angle_alpha   90.00
_cell.angle_beta   90.00
_cell.angle_gamma   90.00
#
_symmetry.space_group_name_H-M   'P 1'
#
loop_
_entity.id
_entity.type
_entity.pdbx_description
1 polymer ?
#
loop_
_entity_poly.entity_id
_entity_poly.type
_entity_poly.pdbx_seq_one_letter_code
_entity_poly.pdbx_strand_id
1 'polypeptide(L)' 'MRTISIDVPEMSELDSAQLYMILASSLYEKGKLSLGQAAKVAKLSKRAFAELLGSYNVSVFNYPASDLLNEVDHV' A
#
# COMPACT_ATOMS: atom_id res chain seq x y z
N MET A 1 10.81 6.96 -13.94
CA MET A 1 10.74 6.74 -12.46
C MET A 1 11.56 7.83 -11.80
N ARG A 2 11.16 8.30 -10.62
CA ARG A 2 11.92 9.29 -9.83
C ARG A 2 12.44 8.61 -8.58
N THR A 3 13.72 8.80 -8.27
CA THR A 3 14.36 8.26 -7.06
C THR A 3 14.30 9.29 -5.95
N ILE A 4 13.91 8.86 -4.75
CA ILE A 4 13.92 9.65 -3.52
C ILE A 4 14.77 8.88 -2.52
N SER A 5 15.75 9.55 -1.91
CA SER A 5 16.58 8.99 -0.83
C SER A 5 16.10 9.56 0.50
N ILE A 6 16.02 8.70 1.52
CA ILE A 6 15.55 9.06 2.85
C ILE A 6 16.54 8.44 3.84
N ASP A 7 17.07 9.25 4.74
CA ASP A 7 17.89 8.77 5.85
C ASP A 7 16.95 8.27 6.95
N VAL A 8 17.09 7.00 7.32
CA VAL A 8 16.32 6.35 8.38
C VAL A 8 17.29 6.03 9.52
N PRO A 9 16.91 6.25 10.79
CA PRO A 9 17.72 5.82 11.91
C PRO A 9 17.93 4.30 11.89
N GLU A 10 18.99 3.81 12.52
CA GLU A 10 19.18 2.37 12.68
C GLU A 10 17.99 1.77 13.42
N MET A 11 17.24 0.91 12.73
CA MET A 11 16.14 0.14 13.30
C MET A 11 16.53 -1.33 13.25
N SER A 12 16.69 -1.96 14.40
CA SER A 12 17.12 -3.36 14.50
C SER A 12 16.09 -4.37 14.01
N GLU A 13 14.81 -3.98 13.95
CA GLU A 13 13.69 -4.89 13.64
C GLU A 13 13.11 -4.71 12.23
N LEU A 14 13.40 -3.58 11.56
CA LEU A 14 12.80 -3.21 10.28
C LEU A 14 13.79 -3.43 9.14
N ASP A 15 13.55 -4.48 8.35
CA ASP A 15 14.30 -4.71 7.12
C ASP A 15 13.79 -3.82 5.97
N SER A 16 14.56 -3.77 4.88
CA SER A 16 14.22 -2.94 3.71
C SER A 16 12.90 -3.36 3.06
N ALA A 17 12.57 -4.65 3.06
CA ALA A 17 11.35 -5.16 2.44
C ALA A 17 10.11 -4.73 3.21
N GLN A 18 10.16 -4.79 4.54
CA GLN A 18 9.11 -4.26 5.41
C GLN A 18 8.92 -2.75 5.19
N LEU A 19 10.00 -1.98 5.07
CA LEU A 19 9.91 -0.54 4.81
C LEU A 19 9.24 -0.25 3.46
N TYR A 20 9.61 -0.97 2.40
CA TYR A 20 8.95 -0.86 1.10
C TYR A 20 7.48 -1.24 1.18
N MET A 21 7.14 -2.29 1.95
CA MET A 21 5.77 -2.74 2.12
C MET A 21 4.91 -1.72 2.86
N ILE A 22 5.40 -1.15 3.96
CA ILE A 22 4.73 -0.09 4.72
C ILE A 22 4.48 1.14 3.84
N LEU A 23 5.48 1.58 3.07
CA LEU A 23 5.35 2.72 2.18
C LEU A 23 4.32 2.45 1.07
N ALA A 24 4.42 1.29 0.42
CA ALA A 24 3.55 0.89 -0.66
C ALA A 24 2.09 0.74 -0.20
N SER A 25 1.86 0.06 0.92
CA SER A 25 0.52 -0.17 1.47
C SER A 25 -0.14 1.13 1.94
N SER A 26 0.59 2.02 2.62
CA SER A 26 0.03 3.31 3.06
C SER A 26 -0.34 4.22 1.88
N LEU A 27 0.48 4.26 0.83
CA LEU A 27 0.18 5.05 -0.36
C LEU A 27 -0.96 4.45 -1.19
N TYR A 28 -1.08 3.12 -1.21
CA TYR A 28 -2.21 2.42 -1.80
C TYR A 28 -3.51 2.76 -1.07
N GLU A 29 -3.53 2.58 0.26
CA GLU A 29 -4.68 2.88 1.13
C GLU A 29 -5.18 4.33 0.99
N LYS A 30 -4.26 5.28 0.78
CA LYS A 30 -4.58 6.70 0.54
C LYS A 30 -5.03 7.00 -0.89
N GLY A 31 -5.18 5.98 -1.75
CA GLY A 31 -5.51 6.11 -3.17
C GLY A 31 -4.46 6.84 -4.01
N LYS A 32 -3.24 7.04 -3.49
CA LYS A 32 -2.16 7.74 -4.20
C LYS A 32 -1.44 6.84 -5.20
N LEU A 33 -1.46 5.53 -4.96
CA LEU A 33 -0.96 4.51 -5.88
C LEU A 33 -2.08 3.54 -6.22
N SER A 34 -2.18 3.16 -7.48
CA SER A 34 -2.92 1.96 -7.86
C SER A 34 -2.25 0.71 -7.29
N LEU A 35 -2.99 -0.40 -7.17
CA LEU A 35 -2.46 -1.70 -6.71
C LEU A 35 -1.18 -2.10 -7.47
N GLY A 36 -1.14 -1.85 -8.79
CA GLY A 36 0.03 -2.14 -9.62
C GLY A 36 1.22 -1.22 -9.42
N GLN A 37 1.01 0.06 -9.11
CA GLN A 37 2.09 0.97 -8.77
C GLN A 37 2.65 0.68 -7.37
N ALA A 38 1.78 0.40 -6.41
CA ALA A 38 2.17 0.03 -5.06
C ALA A 38 2.97 -1.29 -5.05
N ALA A 39 2.53 -2.30 -5.79
CA ALA A 39 3.30 -3.54 -5.95
C ALA A 39 4.72 -3.30 -6.47
N LYS A 40 4.91 -2.37 -7.42
CA LYS A 40 6.24 -1.99 -7.92
C LYS A 40 7.09 -1.31 -6.84
N VAL A 41 6.49 -0.48 -5.98
CA VAL A 41 7.19 0.15 -4.83
C VAL A 41 7.62 -0.92 -3.83
N ALA A 42 6.76 -1.90 -3.56
CA ALA A 42 7.03 -3.03 -2.69
C ALA A 42 8.05 -4.03 -3.28
N LYS A 43 8.47 -3.87 -4.55
CA LYS A 43 9.29 -4.83 -5.31
C LYS A 43 8.65 -6.22 -5.41
N LEU A 44 7.32 -6.25 -5.53
CA LEU A 44 6.51 -7.46 -5.61
C LEU A 44 5.74 -7.55 -6.93
N SER A 45 5.27 -8.75 -7.25
CA SER A 45 4.23 -8.90 -8.26
C SER A 45 2.91 -8.31 -7.77
N LYS A 46 2.03 -7.92 -8.70
CA LYS A 46 0.68 -7.42 -8.36
C LYS A 46 -0.09 -8.39 -7.45
N ARG A 47 0.02 -9.69 -7.72
CA ARG A 47 -0.63 -10.75 -6.96
C ARG A 47 -0.05 -10.87 -5.55
N ALA A 48 1.27 -10.96 -5.44
CA ALA A 48 1.94 -11.10 -4.15
C ALA A 48 1.68 -9.89 -3.24
N PHE A 49 1.67 -8.68 -3.80
CA PHE A 49 1.31 -7.48 -3.04
C PHE A 49 -0.12 -7.55 -2.52
N ALA A 50 -1.09 -7.94 -3.36
CA ALA A 50 -2.49 -8.06 -2.95
C ALA A 50 -2.70 -9.11 -1.83
N GLU A 51 -2.02 -10.25 -1.92
CA GLU A 51 -2.05 -11.30 -0.88
C GLU A 51 -1.48 -10.79 0.46
N LEU A 52 -0.44 -9.95 0.42
CA LEU A 52 0.21 -9.43 1.63
C LEU A 52 -0.51 -8.25 2.28
N LEU A 53 -1.36 -7.51 1.57
CA LEU A 53 -2.08 -6.35 2.13
C LEU A 53 -2.84 -6.70 3.42
N GLY A 54 -3.47 -7.88 3.47
CA GLY A 54 -4.19 -8.33 4.66
C GLY A 54 -3.31 -8.50 5.90
N SER A 55 -2.03 -8.88 5.73
CA SER A 55 -1.08 -8.99 6.85
C SER A 55 -0.67 -7.63 7.42
N TYR A 56 -0.86 -6.56 6.65
CA TYR A 56 -0.57 -5.18 7.03
C TYR A 56 -1.85 -4.41 7.40
N ASN A 57 -2.96 -5.12 7.62
CA ASN A 57 -4.27 -4.55 7.96
C ASN A 57 -4.79 -3.52 6.94
N VAL A 58 -4.39 -3.66 5.67
CA VAL A 58 -4.89 -2.84 4.56
C VAL A 58 -5.84 -3.67 3.73
N SER A 59 -7.02 -3.10 3.42
CA SER A 59 -8.00 -3.75 2.58
C SER A 59 -7.46 -3.96 1.16
N VAL A 60 -7.66 -5.16 0.62
CA VAL A 60 -7.37 -5.47 -0.80
C VAL A 60 -8.32 -4.70 -1.73
N PHE A 61 -9.52 -4.38 -1.24
CA PHE A 61 -10.42 -3.44 -1.88
C PHE A 61 -10.13 -2.06 -1.32
N ASN A 62 -9.29 -1.29 -2.02
CA ASN A 62 -9.09 0.11 -1.71
C ASN A 62 -10.29 0.96 -2.17
N TYR A 63 -11.43 0.68 -1.54
CA TYR A 63 -12.66 1.45 -1.64
C TYR A 63 -12.67 2.42 -0.45
N PRO A 64 -12.42 3.72 -0.66
CA PRO A 64 -12.52 4.66 0.44
C PRO A 64 -13.95 4.67 0.97
N ALA A 65 -14.10 4.89 2.28
CA ALA A 65 -15.42 4.90 2.93
C ALA A 65 -16.40 5.90 2.29
N SER A 66 -15.89 6.99 1.70
CA SER A 66 -16.68 7.93 0.91
C SER A 66 -17.36 7.30 -0.29
N ASP A 67 -16.67 6.38 -0.98
CA ASP A 67 -17.20 5.74 -2.18
C ASP A 67 -18.22 4.67 -1.80
N LEU A 68 -18.03 3.98 -0.67
CA LEU A 68 -19.04 3.11 -0.07
C LEU A 68 -20.32 3.88 0.31
N LEU A 69 -20.19 5.03 0.97
CA LEU A 69 -21.34 5.87 1.35
C LEU A 69 -22.15 6.31 0.12
N ASN A 70 -21.47 6.73 -0.94
CA ASN A 70 -22.13 7.13 -2.19
C ASN A 70 -22.93 6.00 -2.83
N GLU A 71 -22.52 4.73 -2.68
CA GLU A 71 -23.27 3.58 -3.20
C GLU A 71 -24.46 3.20 -2.33
N VAL A 72 -24.32 3.26 -1.00
CA VAL A 72 -25.41 2.92 -0.06
C VAL A 72 -26.58 3.92 -0.17
N ASP A 73 -26.31 5.18 -0.45
CA ASP A 73 -27.34 6.22 -0.64
C ASP A 73 -28.16 6.06 -1.94
N HIS A 74 -27.75 5.17 -2.86
CA HIS A 74 -28.44 4.92 -4.14
C HIS A 74 -29.11 3.53 -4.24
N VAL A 75 -29.33 2.84 -3.11
CA VAL A 75 -30.08 1.57 -3.01
C VAL A 75 -31.45 1.79 -2.38
#